data_AF-A0A8J7ES71-F1
#
_entry.id   AF-A0A8J7ES71-F1
#
_cell.length_a   1.000
_cell.length_b   1.000
_cell.length_c   1.000
_cell.angle_alpha   90.00
_cell.angle_beta   90.00
_cell.angle_gamma   90.00
#
_symmetry.space_group_name_H-M   'P 1'
#
loop_
_entity.id
_entity.type
_entity.pdbx_description
1 polymer ?
#
loop_
_entity_poly.entity_id
_entity_poly.type
_entity_poly.pdbx_seq_one_letter_code
_entity_poly.pdbx_strand_id
1 'polypeptide(L)' 'MGESKRRKETLGEKYGQEPSVLPWLPIKKTQAEQFVKLSTRGAWIGIGGLVAYWVVVRLLGPMLGWWQVN' A
#
# COMPACT_ATOMS: atom_id res chain seq x y z
N MET A 1 13.19 -23.40 18.62
CA MET A 1 11.73 -23.65 18.58
C MET A 1 10.96 -23.18 19.84
N GLY A 2 11.60 -22.61 20.87
CA GLY A 2 10.95 -22.27 22.15
C GLY A 2 10.34 -20.88 22.25
N GLU A 3 10.87 -19.90 21.53
CA GLU A 3 10.44 -18.49 21.60
C GLU A 3 8.94 -18.32 21.28
N SER A 4 8.45 -19.01 20.26
CA SER A 4 7.06 -18.90 19.81
C SER A 4 6.09 -19.52 20.81
N LYS A 5 6.46 -20.60 21.51
CA LYS A 5 5.64 -21.20 22.57
C LYS A 5 5.61 -20.34 23.83
N ARG A 6 6.76 -19.79 24.25
CA ARG A 6 6.84 -18.84 25.37
C ARG A 6 6.03 -17.56 25.12
N ARG A 7 6.07 -17.03 23.89
CA ARG A 7 5.24 -15.87 23.50
C ARG A 7 3.75 -16.21 23.52
N LYS A 8 3.35 -17.43 23.15
CA LYS A 8 1.95 -17.90 23.26
C LYS A 8 1.48 -17.94 24.72
N GLU A 9 2.29 -18.47 25.62
CA GLU A 9 1.94 -18.56 27.04
C GLU A 9 1.88 -17.19 27.73
N THR A 10 2.74 -16.25 27.38
CA THR A 10 2.72 -14.89 27.96
C THR A 10 1.60 -14.00 27.41
N LEU A 11 1.19 -14.20 26.15
CA LEU A 11 0.14 -13.41 25.51
C LEU A 11 -1.26 -14.03 25.67
N GLY A 12 -1.38 -15.32 25.99
CA GLY A 12 -2.65 -15.98 26.28
C GLY A 12 -3.71 -15.73 25.19
N GLU A 13 -4.91 -15.30 25.60
CA GLU A 13 -6.01 -14.93 24.68
C GLU A 13 -5.68 -13.76 23.74
N LYS A 14 -4.66 -12.96 24.04
CA LYS A 14 -4.19 -11.87 23.17
C LYS A 14 -3.19 -12.34 22.11
N TYR A 15 -2.76 -13.60 22.14
CA TYR A 15 -1.88 -14.14 21.11
C TYR A 15 -2.64 -14.29 19.79
N GLY A 16 -2.34 -13.42 18.82
CA GLY A 16 -3.07 -13.34 17.55
C GLY A 16 -4.19 -12.30 17.53
N GLN A 17 -4.43 -11.58 18.65
CA GLN A 17 -5.27 -10.38 18.61
C GLN A 17 -4.44 -9.19 18.15
N GLU A 18 -4.92 -8.52 17.10
CA GLU A 18 -4.25 -7.37 16.52
C GLU A 18 -4.23 -6.21 17.52
N PRO A 19 -3.06 -5.64 17.83
CA PRO A 19 -2.91 -4.70 18.94
C PRO A 19 -3.61 -3.39 18.60
N SER A 20 -4.81 -3.13 19.12
CA SER A 20 -5.50 -1.85 18.93
C SER A 20 -4.52 -0.68 19.14
N VAL A 21 -4.35 0.18 18.12
CA VAL A 21 -3.26 1.17 18.06
C VAL A 21 -3.30 2.14 19.24
N LEU A 22 -4.51 2.41 19.74
CA LEU A 22 -4.80 3.35 20.82
C LEU A 22 -6.00 2.81 21.63
N PRO A 23 -5.93 2.73 22.97
CA PRO A 23 -6.99 2.17 23.82
C PRO A 23 -8.26 3.05 23.91
N TRP A 24 -8.19 4.31 23.49
CA TRP A 24 -9.29 5.28 23.57
C TRP A 24 -10.02 5.49 22.24
N LEU A 25 -9.49 4.94 21.14
CA LEU A 25 -10.03 5.16 19.79
C LEU A 25 -10.39 3.80 19.16
N PRO A 26 -11.66 3.52 18.84
CA PRO A 26 -12.12 2.23 18.32
C PRO A 26 -11.74 2.03 16.84
N ILE A 27 -10.53 2.43 16.44
CA ILE A 27 -10.00 2.12 15.11
C ILE A 27 -9.23 0.81 15.22
N LYS A 28 -9.81 -0.24 14.64
CA LYS A 28 -9.15 -1.54 14.54
C LYS A 28 -7.89 -1.37 13.67
N LYS A 29 -6.74 -1.91 14.12
CA LYS A 29 -5.49 -1.94 13.33
C LYS A 29 -5.74 -2.43 11.90
N THR A 30 -6.59 -3.45 11.75
CA THR A 30 -7.04 -4.01 10.48
C THR A 30 -7.50 -2.95 9.49
N GLN A 31 -8.34 -2.00 9.92
CA GLN A 31 -8.90 -0.98 9.03
C GLN A 31 -7.84 0.04 8.60
N ALA A 32 -6.95 0.42 9.52
CA ALA A 32 -5.84 1.31 9.20
C ALA A 32 -4.85 0.64 8.23
N GLU A 33 -4.50 -0.64 8.45
CA GLU A 33 -3.64 -1.40 7.54
C GLU A 33 -4.29 -1.62 6.17
N GLN A 34 -5.58 -1.93 6.14
CA GLN A 34 -6.34 -2.05 4.89
C GLN A 34 -6.37 -0.74 4.12
N PHE A 35 -6.58 0.39 4.82
CA PHE A 35 -6.55 1.72 4.21
C PHE A 35 -5.17 2.05 3.63
N VAL A 36 -4.09 1.84 4.41
CA VAL A 36 -2.71 2.07 3.95
C VAL A 36 -2.38 1.16 2.78
N LYS A 37 -2.79 -0.10 2.81
CA LYS A 37 -2.58 -1.05 1.71
C LYS A 37 -3.31 -0.61 0.45
N LEU A 38 -4.55 -0.15 0.57
CA LEU A 38 -5.34 0.35 -0.56
C LEU A 38 -4.74 1.64 -1.13
N SER A 39 -4.39 2.61 -0.28
CA SER A 39 -3.80 3.88 -0.72
C SER A 39 -2.43 3.68 -1.36
N THR A 40 -1.60 2.81 -0.79
CA THR A 40 -0.29 2.44 -1.36
C THR A 40 -0.49 1.80 -2.73
N ARG A 41 -1.42 0.84 -2.86
CA ARG A 41 -1.73 0.22 -4.16
C ARG A 41 -2.25 1.25 -5.18
N GLY A 42 -3.11 2.17 -4.74
CA GLY A 42 -3.60 3.27 -5.56
C GLY A 42 -2.47 4.21 -6.01
N ALA A 43 -1.52 4.53 -5.14
CA ALA A 43 -0.36 5.35 -5.46
C ALA A 43 0.51 4.69 -6.55
N TRP A 44 0.77 3.38 -6.45
CA TRP A 44 1.49 2.65 -7.49
C TRP A 44 0.75 2.63 -8.83
N ILE A 45 -0.58 2.52 -8.83
CA ILE A 45 -1.40 2.64 -10.03
C ILE A 45 -1.28 4.05 -10.62
N GLY A 46 -1.34 5.09 -9.78
CA GLY A 46 -1.19 6.48 -10.22
C GLY A 46 0.18 6.75 -10.83
N ILE A 47 1.26 6.28 -10.19
CA ILE A 47 2.63 6.40 -10.71
C ILE A 47 2.74 5.66 -12.04
N GLY A 48 2.28 4.40 -12.10
CA GLY A 48 2.28 3.62 -13.34
C GLY A 48 1.48 4.27 -14.46
N GLY A 49 0.32 4.85 -14.14
CA GLY A 49 -0.52 5.58 -15.08
C GLY A 49 0.13 6.86 -15.59
N LEU A 50 0.79 7.62 -14.72
CA LEU A 50 1.56 8.81 -15.10
C LEU A 50 2.71 8.47 -16.05
N VAL A 51 3.47 7.41 -15.75
CA VAL A 51 4.55 6.93 -16.61
C VAL A 51 3.99 6.44 -17.95
N ALA A 52 2.93 5.64 -17.94
CA ALA A 52 2.29 5.16 -19.16
C ALA A 52 1.79 6.32 -20.03
N TYR A 53 1.10 7.29 -19.44
CA TYR A 53 0.66 8.50 -20.12
C TYR A 53 1.84 9.29 -20.70
N TRP A 54 2.89 9.49 -19.92
CA TRP A 54 4.11 10.15 -20.38
C TRP A 54 4.73 9.43 -21.58
N VAL A 55 4.84 8.09 -21.56
CA VAL A 55 5.34 7.30 -22.69
C VAL A 55 4.44 7.43 -23.91
N VAL A 56 3.12 7.32 -23.72
CA VAL A 56 2.13 7.46 -24.80
C VAL A 56 2.27 8.81 -25.48
N VAL A 57 2.27 9.90 -24.70
CA VAL A 57 2.48 11.26 -25.19
C VAL A 57 3.83 11.36 -25.90
N ARG A 58 4.90 10.82 -25.31
CA ARG A 58 6.26 10.98 -25.83
C ARG A 58 6.54 10.19 -27.10
N LEU A 59 5.85 9.06 -27.32
CA LEU A 59 6.00 8.21 -28.50
C LEU A 59 4.96 8.52 -29.58
N LEU A 60 3.67 8.55 -29.20
CA LEU A 60 2.60 8.85 -30.14
C LEU A 60 2.61 10.30 -30.59
N GLY A 61 3.00 11.25 -29.72
CA GLY A 61 3.08 12.66 -30.11
C GLY A 61 3.97 12.90 -31.33
N PRO A 62 5.22 12.43 -31.33
CA PRO A 62 6.09 12.50 -32.50
C PRO A 62 5.61 11.63 -33.68
N MET A 63 5.12 10.41 -33.43
CA MET A 63 4.64 9.53 -34.50
C MET A 63 3.40 10.06 -35.24
N LEU A 64 2.52 10.75 -34.52
CA LEU A 64 1.30 11.38 -35.05
C LEU A 64 1.56 12.82 -35.53
N GLY A 65 2.77 13.35 -35.37
CA GLY A 65 3.16 14.69 -35.80
C GLY A 65 2.61 15.84 -34.93
N TRP A 66 2.12 15.57 -33.72
CA TRP A 66 1.61 16.61 -32.81
C TRP A 66 2.70 17.56 -32.30
N TRP A 67 3.95 17.10 -32.17
CA TRP A 67 5.12 17.96 -31.96
C TRP A 67 6.40 17.24 -32.38
N GLN A 68 7.41 18.03 -32.75
CA GLN A 68 8.75 17.55 -33.10
C GLN A 68 9.65 17.56 -31.86
N VAL A 69 10.48 16.53 -31.74
CA VAL A 69 11.59 16.53 -30.80
C VAL A 69 12.75 17.17 -31.55
N ASN A 70 13.16 18.37 -31.11
CA ASN A 70 14.31 19.05 -31.66
C ASN A 70 15.62 18.31 -31.35
#